data_AF-A0A372QV52-F1
#
_entry.id   AF-A0A372QV52-F1
#
_cell.length_a   1.000
_cell.length_b   1.000
_cell.length_c   1.000
_cell.angle_alpha   90.00
_cell.angle_beta   90.00
_cell.angle_gamma   90.00
#
_symmetry.space_group_name_H-M   'P 1'
#
loop_
_entity.id
_entity.type
_entity.pdbx_description
1 polymer ?
#
loop_
_entity_poly.entity_id
_entity_poly.type
_entity_poly.pdbx_seq_one_letter_code
_entity_poly.pdbx_strand_id
1 'polypeptide(L)'
;MGDEIIQIENEKYDKDDVDNPRDTHQIDEKRDKDDADNEIVPRDSNNAHNGKQVSLVSLSPNGKYVITYSEDDKSIEGWIVKDSNLILDPEASVYNLPEESKYISDIKVNNSKIVCYIEDIKMKVFQMSAN
;
A
#
# COMPACT_ATOMS: atom_id res chain seq x y z
N MET A 1 13.64 1.00 -35.40
CA MET A 1 12.69 0.19 -34.63
C MET A 1 12.06 1.14 -33.65
N GLY A 2 10.80 1.50 -33.90
CA GLY A 2 10.08 2.51 -33.12
C GLY A 2 9.34 1.85 -31.97
N ASP A 3 9.26 2.54 -30.86
CA ASP A 3 8.53 2.10 -29.67
C ASP A 3 7.03 2.34 -29.89
N GLU A 4 6.24 1.27 -29.86
CA GLU A 4 4.77 1.36 -29.84
C GLU A 4 4.30 1.79 -28.45
N ILE A 5 3.64 2.94 -28.38
CA ILE A 5 2.94 3.41 -27.19
C ILE A 5 1.55 2.78 -27.20
N ILE A 6 1.28 1.90 -26.23
CA ILE A 6 -0.06 1.34 -26.00
C ILE A 6 -0.91 2.42 -25.31
N GLN A 7 -1.94 2.90 -26.00
CA GLN A 7 -3.00 3.71 -25.40
C GLN A 7 -4.04 2.78 -24.78
N ILE A 8 -4.35 2.98 -23.50
CA ILE A 8 -5.44 2.27 -22.82
C ILE A 8 -6.68 3.14 -22.92
N GLU A 9 -7.67 2.68 -23.68
CA GLU A 9 -9.00 3.31 -23.75
C GLU A 9 -9.80 2.98 -22.50
N ASN A 10 -10.28 4.00 -21.79
CA ASN A 10 -11.22 3.82 -20.68
C ASN A 10 -12.62 3.56 -21.26
N GLU A 11 -13.11 2.32 -21.14
CA GLU A 11 -14.49 1.98 -21.46
C GLU A 11 -15.46 2.77 -20.57
N LYS A 12 -16.42 3.45 -21.21
CA LYS A 12 -17.49 4.18 -20.53
C LYS A 12 -18.52 3.18 -20.01
N TYR A 13 -18.78 3.20 -18.71
CA TYR A 13 -19.92 2.51 -18.11
C TYR A 13 -21.18 3.35 -18.30
N ASP A 14 -22.07 2.91 -19.20
CA ASP A 14 -23.45 3.38 -19.28
C ASP A 14 -24.24 2.85 -18.06
N LYS A 15 -24.97 3.74 -17.40
CA LYS A 15 -25.95 3.39 -16.37
C LYS A 15 -27.31 3.90 -16.82
N ASP A 16 -28.10 3.04 -17.42
CA ASP A 16 -29.54 3.26 -17.58
C ASP A 16 -30.31 2.58 -16.43
N ASP A 17 -31.24 3.37 -15.90
CA ASP A 17 -32.53 3.03 -15.31
C ASP A 17 -32.64 2.10 -14.08
N VAL A 18 -32.85 2.73 -12.90
CA VAL A 18 -33.92 2.32 -11.98
C VAL A 18 -34.51 3.55 -11.26
N ASP A 19 -35.70 3.97 -11.69
CA ASP A 19 -36.64 4.80 -10.93
C ASP A 19 -37.27 3.99 -9.79
N ASN A 20 -37.22 4.49 -8.54
CA ASN A 20 -38.36 4.52 -7.61
C ASN A 20 -38.05 5.36 -6.35
N PRO A 21 -38.84 6.40 -5.99
CA PRO A 21 -38.56 7.28 -4.87
C PRO A 21 -39.23 6.80 -3.57
N ARG A 22 -38.53 6.93 -2.43
CA ARG A 22 -39.15 7.05 -1.10
C ARG A 22 -38.44 8.11 -0.27
N ASP A 23 -39.07 9.27 -0.27
CA ASP A 23 -39.05 10.38 0.68
C ASP A 23 -38.96 9.86 2.13
N THR A 24 -38.03 10.26 2.99
CA THR A 24 -38.03 11.46 3.86
C THR A 24 -36.99 11.10 4.95
N HIS A 25 -36.10 11.96 5.43
CA HIS A 25 -36.30 12.83 6.59
C HIS A 25 -35.05 13.71 6.71
N GLN A 26 -35.26 15.01 6.90
CA GLN A 26 -34.21 15.97 7.21
C GLN A 26 -33.53 15.63 8.54
N ILE A 27 -32.21 15.80 8.60
CA ILE A 27 -31.51 16.02 9.86
C ILE A 27 -30.50 17.16 9.64
N ASP A 28 -30.65 18.16 10.50
CA ASP A 28 -30.02 19.47 10.47
C ASP A 28 -28.49 19.44 10.50
N GLU A 29 -27.93 20.50 9.91
CA GLU A 29 -26.54 20.92 9.95
C GLU A 29 -25.95 20.90 11.36
N LYS A 30 -24.80 20.23 11.55
CA LYS A 30 -23.64 20.80 12.26
C LYS A 30 -22.34 20.32 11.62
N ARG A 31 -21.63 21.26 11.01
CA ARG A 31 -20.21 21.13 10.66
C ARG A 31 -19.42 21.38 11.93
N ASP A 32 -19.01 20.32 12.60
CA ASP A 32 -17.88 20.43 13.52
C ASP A 32 -16.62 20.26 12.66
N LYS A 33 -16.02 21.40 12.34
CA LYS A 33 -14.65 21.45 11.85
C LYS A 33 -13.76 21.08 13.03
N ASP A 34 -13.52 19.79 13.20
CA ASP A 34 -12.37 19.36 13.95
C ASP A 34 -11.16 19.67 13.08
N ASP A 35 -10.53 20.82 13.37
CA ASP A 35 -9.12 21.06 13.07
C ASP A 35 -8.31 20.07 13.94
N ALA A 36 -8.45 18.78 13.64
CA ALA A 36 -7.50 17.79 14.07
C ALA A 36 -6.24 18.07 13.27
N ASP A 37 -5.23 18.61 13.93
CA ASP A 37 -3.86 18.40 13.49
C ASP A 37 -3.76 16.90 13.18
N ASN A 38 -3.72 16.55 11.88
CA ASN A 38 -3.43 15.21 11.40
C ASN A 38 -1.95 14.94 11.66
N GLU A 39 -1.53 15.02 12.92
CA GLU A 39 -0.23 14.58 13.36
C GLU A 39 -0.21 13.08 13.07
N ILE A 40 0.62 12.68 12.10
CA ILE A 40 0.83 11.29 11.75
C ILE A 40 1.45 10.64 12.98
N VAL A 41 0.63 10.01 13.82
CA VAL A 41 1.11 9.24 14.97
C VAL A 41 1.95 8.09 14.41
N PRO A 42 3.26 8.04 14.69
CA PRO A 42 4.11 6.98 14.15
C PRO A 42 3.61 5.62 14.65
N ARG A 43 3.45 4.65 13.74
CA ARG A 43 3.13 3.26 14.13
C ARG A 43 4.29 2.70 14.96
N ASP A 44 3.94 1.97 16.02
CA ASP A 44 4.93 1.27 16.84
C ASP A 44 5.62 0.18 16.01
N SER A 45 6.91 0.37 15.75
CA SER A 45 7.71 -0.59 14.97
C SER A 45 7.83 -1.96 15.65
N ASN A 46 7.59 -2.05 16.97
CA ASN A 46 7.57 -3.35 17.67
C ASN A 46 6.36 -4.21 17.29
N ASN A 47 5.32 -3.62 16.72
CA ASN A 47 4.11 -4.32 16.25
C ASN A 47 4.09 -4.51 14.72
N ALA A 48 5.25 -4.32 14.06
CA ALA A 48 5.43 -4.68 12.66
C ALA A 48 4.97 -6.11 12.38
N HIS A 49 4.26 -6.32 11.28
CA HIS A 49 3.68 -7.60 10.88
C HIS A 49 2.86 -8.28 11.98
N ASN A 50 2.20 -7.50 12.87
CA ASN A 50 1.49 -8.00 14.05
C ASN A 50 2.35 -8.95 14.92
N GLY A 51 3.67 -8.71 14.96
CA GLY A 51 4.64 -9.52 15.70
C GLY A 51 4.95 -10.89 15.07
N LYS A 52 4.50 -11.16 13.83
CA LYS A 52 4.81 -12.39 13.10
C LYS A 52 6.21 -12.36 12.48
N GLN A 53 6.71 -13.54 12.14
CA GLN A 53 8.04 -13.71 11.58
C GLN A 53 8.15 -13.09 10.18
N VAL A 54 9.26 -12.39 9.94
CA VAL A 54 9.63 -11.93 8.59
C VAL A 54 10.18 -13.11 7.78
N SER A 55 9.61 -13.34 6.62
CA SER A 55 10.00 -14.40 5.67
C SER A 55 10.94 -13.88 4.58
N LEU A 56 10.77 -12.63 4.13
CA LEU A 56 11.60 -12.02 3.08
C LEU A 56 12.00 -10.58 3.43
N VAL A 57 13.15 -10.16 2.91
CA VAL A 57 13.67 -8.80 3.04
C VAL A 57 14.28 -8.32 1.72
N SER A 58 14.10 -7.04 1.40
CA SER A 58 14.80 -6.39 0.29
C SER A 58 15.30 -5.01 0.69
N LEU A 59 16.51 -4.67 0.26
CA LEU A 59 17.10 -3.35 0.42
C LEU A 59 17.11 -2.62 -0.92
N SER A 60 16.88 -1.30 -0.90
CA SER A 60 17.03 -0.47 -2.09
C SER A 60 18.50 -0.32 -2.48
N PRO A 61 18.82 -0.10 -3.77
CA PRO A 61 20.21 0.07 -4.22
C PRO A 61 20.99 1.19 -3.50
N ASN A 62 20.31 2.27 -3.09
CA ASN A 62 20.92 3.36 -2.32
C ASN A 62 20.98 3.11 -0.80
N GLY A 63 20.48 1.97 -0.33
CA GLY A 63 20.47 1.59 1.08
C GLY A 63 19.56 2.44 1.97
N LYS A 64 18.67 3.27 1.40
CA LYS A 64 17.78 4.15 2.17
C LYS A 64 16.44 3.51 2.55
N TYR A 65 16.04 2.46 1.84
CA TYR A 65 14.75 1.81 2.03
C TYR A 65 14.93 0.31 2.22
N VAL A 66 14.16 -0.26 3.13
CA VAL A 66 14.04 -1.71 3.31
C VAL A 66 12.57 -2.07 3.25
N ILE A 67 12.26 -3.22 2.64
CA ILE A 67 10.93 -3.82 2.70
C ILE A 67 11.06 -5.17 3.38
N THR A 68 10.09 -5.49 4.23
CA THR A 68 9.95 -6.80 4.85
C THR A 68 8.61 -7.39 4.48
N TYR A 69 8.55 -8.72 4.39
CA TYR A 69 7.32 -9.47 4.17
C TYR A 69 7.20 -10.58 5.20
N SER A 70 6.01 -10.74 5.77
CA SER A 70 5.64 -11.84 6.66
C SER A 70 4.64 -12.75 5.94
N GLU A 71 4.99 -14.02 5.77
CA GLU A 71 4.10 -15.00 5.16
C GLU A 71 2.90 -15.31 6.05
N ASP A 72 3.11 -15.43 7.36
CA ASP A 72 2.07 -15.75 8.35
C ASP A 72 1.06 -14.60 8.51
N ASP A 73 1.53 -13.35 8.44
CA ASP A 73 0.67 -12.16 8.57
C ASP A 73 0.17 -11.65 7.21
N LYS A 74 0.72 -12.17 6.11
CA LYS A 74 0.44 -11.74 4.74
C LYS A 74 0.60 -10.23 4.52
N SER A 75 1.56 -9.62 5.21
CA SER A 75 1.78 -8.17 5.18
C SER A 75 3.16 -7.82 4.66
N ILE A 76 3.23 -6.72 3.91
CA ILE A 76 4.46 -6.10 3.43
C ILE A 76 4.59 -4.73 4.11
N GLU A 77 5.74 -4.49 4.73
CA GLU A 77 6.03 -3.25 5.48
C GLU A 77 7.29 -2.56 4.99
N GLY A 78 7.25 -1.23 5.04
CA GLY A 78 8.28 -0.34 4.55
C GLY A 78 9.09 0.31 5.66
N TRP A 79 10.39 0.43 5.47
CA TRP A 79 11.31 0.98 6.45
C TRP A 79 12.27 1.99 5.83
N ILE A 80 12.54 3.05 6.57
CA ILE A 80 13.56 4.06 6.28
C ILE A 80 14.82 3.72 7.06
N VAL A 81 15.96 3.68 6.37
CA VAL A 81 17.27 3.53 6.99
C VAL A 81 17.81 4.91 7.34
N LYS A 82 18.05 5.15 8.63
CA LYS A 82 18.64 6.40 9.13
C LYS A 82 19.65 6.11 10.24
N ASP A 83 20.88 6.55 10.06
CA ASP A 83 21.96 6.41 11.05
C ASP A 83 22.10 4.97 11.60
N SER A 84 22.07 3.98 10.69
CA SER A 84 22.09 2.54 11.01
C SER A 84 20.88 1.99 11.76
N ASN A 85 19.82 2.78 11.92
CA ASN A 85 18.54 2.34 12.47
C ASN A 85 17.52 2.11 11.35
N LEU A 86 16.57 1.21 11.61
CA LEU A 86 15.36 1.03 10.81
C LEU A 86 14.22 1.75 11.51
N ILE A 87 13.59 2.67 10.77
CA ILE A 87 12.41 3.40 11.21
C ILE A 87 11.27 2.92 10.32
N LEU A 88 10.19 2.41 10.92
CA LEU A 88 9.00 2.05 10.15
C LEU A 88 8.51 3.30 9.42
N ASP A 89 8.34 3.23 8.10
CA ASP A 89 7.98 4.39 7.29
C ASP A 89 6.57 4.87 7.70
N PRO A 90 6.43 6.06 8.31
CA PRO A 90 5.14 6.55 8.80
C PRO A 90 4.18 6.89 7.66
N GLU A 91 4.70 7.11 6.45
CA GLU A 91 3.91 7.37 5.25
C GLU A 91 3.59 6.10 4.47
N ALA A 92 4.22 4.97 4.82
CA ALA A 92 3.90 3.69 4.22
C ALA A 92 2.61 3.14 4.83
N SER A 93 1.62 2.88 3.99
CA SER A 93 0.53 2.00 4.40
C SER A 93 1.07 0.57 4.50
N VAL A 94 0.64 -0.17 5.52
CA VAL A 94 0.87 -1.62 5.55
C VAL A 94 0.14 -2.22 4.37
N TYR A 95 0.89 -2.86 3.48
CA TYR A 95 0.30 -3.52 2.34
C TYR A 95 -0.10 -4.94 2.74
N ASN A 96 -1.35 -5.10 3.12
CA ASN A 96 -1.93 -6.41 3.41
C ASN A 96 -2.35 -7.07 2.10
N LEU A 97 -1.86 -8.28 1.89
CA LEU A 97 -2.30 -9.11 0.78
C LEU A 97 -3.70 -9.69 1.10
N PRO A 98 -4.53 -9.93 0.07
CA PRO A 98 -5.79 -10.65 0.23
C PRO A 98 -5.59 -12.02 0.92
N GLU A 99 -6.60 -12.52 1.61
CA GLU A 99 -6.50 -13.83 2.28
C GLU A 99 -6.21 -14.97 1.28
N GLU A 100 -6.69 -14.85 0.06
CA GLU A 100 -6.47 -15.80 -1.04
C GLU A 100 -5.10 -15.63 -1.73
N SER A 101 -4.27 -14.67 -1.31
CA SER A 101 -2.93 -14.52 -1.86
C SER A 101 -2.10 -15.78 -1.69
N LYS A 102 -1.33 -16.07 -2.75
CA LYS A 102 -0.43 -17.21 -2.79
C LYS A 102 0.93 -16.84 -2.19
N TYR A 103 1.78 -17.85 -2.08
CA TYR A 103 3.17 -17.69 -1.66
C TYR A 103 3.91 -16.65 -2.52
N ILE A 104 4.62 -15.73 -1.86
CA ILE A 104 5.54 -14.79 -2.49
C ILE A 104 6.92 -15.42 -2.54
N SER A 105 7.47 -15.58 -3.74
CA SER A 105 8.78 -16.20 -3.94
C SER A 105 9.95 -15.20 -3.92
N ASP A 106 9.71 -13.95 -4.28
CA ASP A 106 10.72 -12.88 -4.20
C ASP A 106 10.07 -11.50 -4.07
N ILE A 107 10.82 -10.57 -3.48
CA ILE A 107 10.44 -9.16 -3.31
C ILE A 107 11.66 -8.26 -3.56
N LYS A 108 11.45 -7.12 -4.22
CA LYS A 108 12.47 -6.11 -4.54
C LYS A 108 11.92 -4.70 -4.36
N VAL A 109 12.79 -3.76 -4.01
CA VAL A 109 12.48 -2.32 -3.96
C VAL A 109 13.55 -1.49 -4.66
N ASN A 110 13.14 -0.42 -5.32
CA ASN A 110 14.06 0.54 -5.94
C ASN A 110 14.20 1.85 -5.13
N ASN A 111 15.02 2.77 -5.63
CA ASN A 111 15.27 4.06 -4.97
C ASN A 111 14.08 5.03 -5.02
N SER A 112 13.04 4.71 -5.78
CA SER A 112 11.80 5.48 -5.89
C SER A 112 10.66 4.86 -5.07
N LYS A 113 10.98 3.98 -4.12
CA LYS A 113 10.01 3.26 -3.26
C LYS A 113 9.00 2.41 -4.03
N ILE A 114 9.33 2.01 -5.26
CA ILE A 114 8.53 1.05 -6.03
C ILE A 114 8.90 -0.35 -5.58
N VAL A 115 7.91 -1.11 -5.14
CA VAL A 115 8.04 -2.50 -4.71
C VAL A 115 7.52 -3.41 -5.81
N CYS A 116 8.30 -4.43 -6.14
CA CYS A 116 7.93 -5.49 -7.05
C CYS A 116 8.03 -6.83 -6.32
N TYR A 117 7.04 -7.70 -6.48
CA TYR A 117 7.06 -9.04 -5.90
C TYR A 117 6.46 -10.08 -6.84
N ILE A 118 6.88 -11.33 -6.67
CA ILE A 118 6.42 -12.47 -7.46
C ILE A 118 5.49 -13.33 -6.60
N GLU A 119 4.21 -13.29 -6.92
CA GLU A 119 3.19 -14.19 -6.34
C GLU A 119 2.92 -15.32 -7.34
N ASP A 120 3.24 -16.56 -6.97
CA ASP A 120 3.18 -17.72 -7.87
C ASP A 120 4.03 -17.49 -9.14
N ILE A 121 3.39 -17.18 -10.28
CA ILE A 121 4.07 -16.84 -11.56
C ILE A 121 3.78 -15.39 -12.01
N LYS A 122 3.09 -14.61 -11.18
CA LYS A 122 2.65 -13.25 -11.51
C LYS A 122 3.54 -12.24 -10.80
N MET A 123 4.12 -11.34 -11.58
CA MET A 123 4.80 -10.15 -11.06
C MET A 123 3.76 -9.08 -10.75
N LYS A 124 3.81 -8.53 -9.53
CA LYS A 124 2.98 -7.41 -9.08
C LYS A 124 3.86 -6.26 -8.64
N VAL A 125 3.36 -5.04 -8.81
CA VAL A 125 4.09 -3.81 -8.50
C VAL A 125 3.17 -2.82 -7.79
N PHE A 126 3.68 -2.14 -6.78
CA PHE A 126 3.01 -1.02 -6.13
C PHE A 126 4.02 0.01 -5.63
N GLN A 127 3.55 1.22 -5.32
CA GLN A 127 4.36 2.26 -4.68
C GLN A 127 4.07 2.26 -3.17
N MET A 128 5.13 2.17 -2.36
CA MET A 128 5.03 1.94 -0.91
C MET A 128 4.54 3.16 -0.13
N SER A 129 5.07 4.35 -0.46
CA SER A 129 4.67 5.62 0.14
C SER A 129 4.86 6.74 -0.89
N ALA A 130 4.15 7.86 -0.68
CA ALA A 130 4.40 9.07 -1.45
C ALA A 130 5.80 9.63 -1.14
N ASN A 131 6.23 10.61 -1.94
CA ASN A 131 7.46 11.38 -1.69
C ASN A 131 7.11 12.72 -1.05
#